data_AF-A0A972LXR5-F1
#
_entry.id   AF-A0A972LXR5-F1
#
_cell.length_a   1.000
_cell.length_b   1.000
_cell.length_c   1.000
_cell.angle_alpha   90.00
_cell.angle_beta   90.00
_cell.angle_gamma   90.00
#
_symmetry.space_group_name_H-M   'P 1'
#
loop_
_entity.id
_entity.type
_entity.pdbx_description
1 polymer ?
#
loop_
_entity_poly.entity_id
_entity_poly.type
_entity_poly.pdbx_seq_one_letter_code
_entity_poly.pdbx_strand_id
1 'polypeptide(L)'
;MKIIGHRGSMLYGYENTLKAFKQAKELGAEWVEIDIEITKDGVPVLMHDETIDRTTTGTGKVVDMTFKQLRRYTVDGEEKIPSLEEVLDFLYEEGMGVDIEVKSEMAFAPVFDVLKKMGDRLPEVIISSFWNNYIREAKKKYPEYQMGYLYNSRPADLESMLKEVDFLMPFYTYVDEEYEKYADRIIPWPVDDPRAIARFVKMGVFAIITDIPDVAADVRAGNIPDMSKAIMRAIHLIIDLSSVKRKEKDGKDTVSFYMHNRLIPFLIRSACGQDVVVKTKPKLPTKLRYGDRMKVSLEIVGPNPAIYLDTTSLGLIKLDVNEILKRAEERKKRRKKV
;
A
#
# COMPACT_ATOMS: atom_id res chain seq x y z
N MET A 1 -16.80 -4.13 10.58
CA MET A 1 -15.43 -3.77 10.17
C MET A 1 -15.16 -4.19 8.72
N LYS A 2 -15.09 -3.21 7.82
CA LYS A 2 -14.59 -3.34 6.45
C LYS A 2 -13.05 -3.32 6.43
N ILE A 3 -12.45 -3.83 5.36
CA ILE A 3 -11.01 -3.74 5.09
C ILE A 3 -10.80 -2.79 3.92
N ILE A 4 -10.10 -1.69 4.18
CA ILE A 4 -9.68 -0.71 3.19
C ILE A 4 -8.21 -0.96 2.89
N GLY A 5 -7.90 -1.31 1.65
CA GLY A 5 -6.52 -1.48 1.21
C GLY A 5 -5.85 -0.12 1.02
N HIS A 6 -4.83 0.19 1.84
CA HIS A 6 -4.08 1.45 1.77
C HIS A 6 -3.38 1.55 0.41
N ARG A 7 -3.69 2.62 -0.35
CA ARG A 7 -3.22 2.84 -1.72
C ARG A 7 -3.38 1.63 -2.64
N GLY A 8 -4.39 0.80 -2.37
CA GLY A 8 -4.51 -0.57 -2.88
C GLY A 8 -3.94 -1.60 -1.90
N SER A 9 -2.78 -2.17 -2.20
CA SER A 9 -2.14 -3.13 -1.29
C SER A 9 -0.65 -2.89 -1.24
N MET A 10 -0.26 -1.86 -0.46
CA MET A 10 1.12 -1.36 -0.36
C MET A 10 2.18 -2.44 -0.12
N LEU A 11 1.86 -3.53 0.60
CA LEU A 11 2.83 -4.61 0.80
C LEU A 11 3.07 -5.45 -0.47
N TYR A 12 2.14 -5.47 -1.43
CA TYR A 12 2.12 -6.47 -2.51
C TYR A 12 2.10 -5.92 -3.93
N GLY A 13 1.84 -4.62 -4.10
CA GLY A 13 1.77 -3.96 -5.40
C GLY A 13 2.34 -2.54 -5.35
N TYR A 14 2.29 -1.85 -6.49
CA TYR A 14 2.62 -0.43 -6.57
C TYR A 14 1.44 0.40 -6.11
N GLU A 15 1.70 1.33 -5.21
CA GLU A 15 0.69 2.25 -4.71
C GLU A 15 -0.07 2.93 -5.84
N ASN A 16 -1.38 3.17 -5.63
CA ASN A 16 -2.19 4.03 -6.50
C ASN A 16 -2.27 3.55 -7.97
N THR A 17 -2.36 2.23 -8.18
CA THR A 17 -2.52 1.60 -9.51
C THR A 17 -3.75 0.69 -9.58
N LEU A 18 -4.32 0.56 -10.79
CA LEU A 18 -5.46 -0.34 -11.01
C LEU A 18 -5.11 -1.80 -10.69
N LYS A 19 -3.88 -2.24 -11.00
CA LYS A 19 -3.42 -3.57 -10.59
C LYS A 19 -3.36 -3.74 -9.08
N ALA A 20 -2.93 -2.72 -8.34
CA ALA A 20 -2.91 -2.80 -6.88
C ALA A 20 -4.32 -2.85 -6.29
N PHE A 21 -5.30 -2.16 -6.88
CA PHE A 21 -6.70 -2.26 -6.43
C PHE A 21 -7.29 -3.64 -6.70
N LYS A 22 -7.05 -4.18 -7.90
CA LYS A 22 -7.43 -5.56 -8.22
C LYS A 22 -6.81 -6.56 -7.25
N GLN A 23 -5.53 -6.39 -6.95
CA GLN A 23 -4.81 -7.24 -6.00
C GLN A 23 -5.39 -7.10 -4.59
N ALA A 24 -5.69 -5.88 -4.12
CA ALA A 24 -6.31 -5.64 -2.82
C ALA A 24 -7.65 -6.40 -2.69
N LYS A 25 -8.48 -6.36 -3.74
CA LYS A 25 -9.73 -7.14 -3.82
C LYS A 25 -9.49 -8.65 -3.72
N GLU A 26 -8.54 -9.18 -4.50
CA GLU A 26 -8.16 -10.60 -4.46
C GLU A 26 -7.64 -11.04 -3.08
N LEU A 27 -7.13 -10.09 -2.29
CA LEU A 27 -6.65 -10.29 -0.92
C LEU A 27 -7.74 -10.08 0.14
N GLY A 28 -8.97 -9.75 -0.26
CA GLY A 28 -10.11 -9.63 0.65
C GLY A 28 -10.44 -8.21 1.11
N ALA A 29 -9.83 -7.17 0.51
CA ALA A 29 -10.28 -5.80 0.70
C ALA A 29 -11.64 -5.58 0.01
N GLU A 30 -12.57 -4.95 0.72
CA GLU A 30 -13.84 -4.51 0.11
C GLU A 30 -13.72 -3.08 -0.46
N TRP A 31 -12.75 -2.32 0.04
CA TRP A 31 -12.54 -0.92 -0.26
C TRP A 31 -11.05 -0.69 -0.52
N VAL A 32 -10.71 0.41 -1.20
CA VAL A 32 -9.33 0.91 -1.30
C VAL A 32 -9.27 2.36 -0.86
N GLU A 33 -8.17 2.74 -0.23
CA GLU A 33 -7.83 4.13 -0.03
C GLU A 33 -6.95 4.58 -1.20
N ILE A 34 -7.16 5.81 -1.70
CA ILE A 34 -6.41 6.40 -2.80
C ILE A 34 -6.04 7.85 -2.48
N ASP A 35 -4.87 8.26 -2.95
CA ASP A 35 -4.36 9.61 -2.74
C ASP A 35 -4.56 10.46 -3.99
N ILE A 36 -5.13 11.66 -3.84
CA ILE A 36 -5.38 12.55 -4.97
C ILE A 36 -4.55 13.82 -4.90
N GLU A 37 -3.82 14.06 -5.99
CA GLU A 37 -3.20 15.34 -6.32
C GLU A 37 -3.81 15.93 -7.60
N ILE A 38 -3.50 17.21 -7.85
CA ILE A 38 -4.05 17.95 -8.99
C ILE A 38 -2.96 18.32 -10.00
N THR A 39 -3.28 18.13 -11.28
CA THR A 39 -2.43 18.53 -12.41
C THR A 39 -2.57 20.02 -12.73
N LYS A 40 -1.62 20.54 -13.52
CA LYS A 40 -1.62 21.92 -14.01
C LYS A 40 -2.91 22.32 -14.73
N ASP A 41 -3.50 21.38 -15.46
CA ASP A 41 -4.74 21.56 -16.23
C ASP A 41 -6.00 21.09 -15.47
N GLY A 42 -5.90 20.90 -14.15
CA GLY A 42 -7.05 20.69 -13.27
C GLY A 42 -7.64 19.28 -13.29
N VAL A 43 -6.91 18.30 -13.82
CA VAL A 43 -7.31 16.87 -13.78
C VAL A 43 -6.82 16.24 -12.47
N PRO A 44 -7.70 15.69 -11.61
CA PRO A 44 -7.30 14.94 -10.43
C PRO A 44 -6.64 13.62 -10.83
N VAL A 45 -5.48 13.33 -10.24
CA VAL A 45 -4.68 12.13 -10.53
C VAL A 45 -4.29 11.43 -9.25
N LEU A 46 -4.09 10.12 -9.34
CA LEU A 46 -3.66 9.37 -8.19
C LEU A 46 -2.16 9.55 -7.96
N MET A 47 -1.81 10.19 -6.85
CA MET A 47 -0.45 10.40 -6.41
C MET A 47 -0.44 10.76 -4.93
N HIS A 48 0.40 10.10 -4.15
CA HIS A 48 0.58 10.42 -2.74
C HIS A 48 1.46 11.66 -2.52
N ASP A 49 2.57 11.74 -3.25
CA ASP A 49 3.58 12.79 -3.07
C ASP A 49 3.26 13.99 -3.99
N GLU A 50 3.72 15.19 -3.62
CA GLU A 50 3.64 16.37 -4.49
C GLU A 50 4.43 16.20 -5.82
N THR A 51 5.32 15.21 -5.87
CA THR A 51 6.23 14.92 -6.99
C THR A 51 6.10 13.49 -7.48
N ILE A 52 6.38 13.25 -8.75
CA ILE A 52 6.32 11.90 -9.35
C ILE A 52 7.60 11.07 -9.15
N ASP A 53 8.63 11.66 -8.53
CA ASP A 53 10.00 11.15 -8.45
C ASP A 53 10.12 9.79 -7.77
N ARG A 54 9.35 9.58 -6.70
CA ARG A 54 9.44 8.35 -5.92
C ARG A 54 8.83 7.18 -6.66
N THR A 55 7.65 7.31 -7.26
CA THR A 55 6.86 6.16 -7.71
C THR A 55 6.90 5.92 -9.21
N THR A 56 7.53 6.81 -9.97
CA THR A 56 7.47 6.77 -11.44
C THR A 56 8.85 6.83 -12.10
N THR A 57 8.87 6.72 -13.43
CA THR A 57 10.05 6.88 -14.27
C THR A 57 10.42 8.34 -14.56
N GLY A 58 9.67 9.31 -14.02
CA GLY A 58 9.87 10.74 -14.24
C GLY A 58 10.33 11.49 -13.00
N THR A 59 10.49 12.80 -13.15
CA THR A 59 10.74 13.73 -12.04
C THR A 59 9.96 15.02 -12.23
N GLY A 60 9.62 15.69 -11.14
CA GLY A 60 8.92 16.97 -11.12
C GLY A 60 7.62 16.96 -10.32
N LYS A 61 7.08 18.16 -10.07
CA LYS A 61 5.83 18.34 -9.33
C LYS A 61 4.61 18.03 -10.18
N VAL A 62 3.60 17.41 -9.58
CA VAL A 62 2.34 17.08 -10.26
C VAL A 62 1.64 18.36 -10.75
N VAL A 63 1.60 19.40 -9.91
CA VAL A 63 0.93 20.69 -10.21
C VAL A 63 1.57 21.48 -11.35
N ASP A 64 2.82 21.17 -11.72
CA ASP A 64 3.52 21.82 -12.83
C ASP A 64 3.33 21.11 -14.17
N MET A 65 2.72 19.92 -14.17
CA MET A 65 2.52 19.08 -15.34
C MET A 65 1.04 18.97 -15.72
N THR A 66 0.76 19.02 -17.02
CA THR A 66 -0.58 18.65 -17.55
C THR A 66 -0.79 17.14 -17.46
N PHE A 67 -2.03 16.68 -17.42
CA PHE A 67 -2.35 15.25 -17.44
C PHE A 67 -1.71 14.54 -18.63
N LYS A 68 -1.75 15.17 -19.82
CA LYS A 68 -1.09 14.64 -21.03
C LYS A 68 0.43 14.46 -20.88
N GLN A 69 1.09 15.35 -20.13
CA GLN A 69 2.52 15.21 -19.83
C GLN A 69 2.75 14.08 -18.83
N LEU A 70 1.97 14.01 -17.76
CA LEU A 70 2.08 12.95 -16.75
C LEU A 70 1.91 11.55 -17.34
N ARG A 71 1.00 11.37 -18.29
CA ARG A 71 0.75 10.10 -18.98
C ARG A 71 1.94 9.59 -19.80
N ARG A 72 3.04 10.36 -19.95
CA ARG A 72 4.28 9.86 -20.55
C ARG A 72 5.06 8.97 -19.59
N TYR A 73 4.95 9.20 -18.30
CA TYR A 73 5.61 8.40 -17.26
C TYR A 73 4.80 7.16 -16.89
N THR A 74 5.44 6.29 -16.12
CA THR A 74 4.87 5.01 -15.71
C THR A 74 5.22 4.71 -14.26
N VAL A 75 4.26 4.20 -13.50
CA VAL A 75 4.45 3.58 -12.20
C VAL A 75 5.12 2.21 -12.42
N ASP A 76 6.30 2.03 -11.81
CA ASP A 76 7.21 0.87 -11.98
C ASP A 76 7.53 0.45 -13.43
N GLY A 77 7.41 1.36 -14.41
CA GLY A 77 7.65 0.99 -15.81
C GLY A 77 6.52 0.18 -16.45
N GLU A 78 5.41 -0.06 -15.76
CA GLU A 78 4.32 -0.92 -16.26
C GLU A 78 3.00 -0.19 -16.47
N GLU A 79 2.57 0.67 -15.52
CA GLU A 79 1.26 1.31 -15.55
C GLU A 79 1.34 2.82 -15.70
N LYS A 80 0.35 3.44 -16.33
CA LYS A 80 0.23 4.89 -16.39
C LYS A 80 -0.37 5.41 -15.10
N ILE A 81 0.03 6.63 -14.71
CA ILE A 81 -0.61 7.36 -13.62
C ILE A 81 -2.09 7.55 -14.01
N PRO A 82 -3.06 7.01 -13.24
CA PRO A 82 -4.46 7.12 -13.59
C PRO A 82 -5.06 8.46 -13.10
N SER A 83 -6.07 8.94 -13.81
CA SER A 83 -6.97 9.98 -13.33
C SER A 83 -7.97 9.41 -12.31
N LEU A 84 -8.56 10.28 -11.49
CA LEU A 84 -9.61 9.87 -10.55
C LEU A 84 -10.81 9.23 -11.28
N GLU A 85 -11.23 9.79 -12.41
CA GLU A 85 -12.35 9.26 -13.21
C GLU A 85 -12.08 7.83 -13.70
N GLU A 86 -10.88 7.56 -14.24
CA GLU A 86 -10.48 6.19 -14.65
C GLU A 86 -10.54 5.20 -13.47
N VAL A 87 -10.23 5.64 -12.25
CA VAL A 87 -10.22 4.80 -11.06
C VAL A 87 -11.62 4.55 -10.53
N LEU A 88 -12.48 5.58 -10.45
CA LEU A 88 -13.85 5.41 -9.98
C LEU A 88 -14.64 4.46 -10.89
N ASP A 89 -14.42 4.54 -12.21
CA ASP A 89 -15.01 3.60 -13.17
C ASP A 89 -14.58 2.17 -12.90
N PHE A 90 -13.28 1.96 -12.73
CA PHE A 90 -12.73 0.65 -12.43
C PHE A 90 -13.29 0.08 -11.10
N LEU A 91 -13.34 0.90 -10.05
CA LEU A 91 -13.83 0.46 -8.73
C LEU A 91 -15.32 0.16 -8.74
N TYR A 92 -16.12 0.93 -9.49
CA TYR A 92 -17.53 0.63 -9.71
C TYR A 92 -17.73 -0.72 -10.42
N GLU A 93 -17.00 -0.98 -11.50
CA GLU A 93 -17.05 -2.26 -12.22
C GLU A 93 -16.61 -3.44 -11.34
N GLU A 94 -15.62 -3.23 -10.48
CA GLU A 94 -15.16 -4.22 -9.51
C GLU A 94 -16.05 -4.30 -8.26
N GLY A 95 -17.07 -3.45 -8.10
CA GLY A 95 -17.95 -3.43 -6.94
C GLY A 95 -17.21 -3.14 -5.62
N MET A 96 -16.20 -2.28 -5.66
CA MET A 96 -15.41 -1.85 -4.51
C MET A 96 -15.80 -0.45 -4.06
N GLY A 97 -15.73 -0.20 -2.75
CA GLY A 97 -15.79 1.17 -2.22
C GLY A 97 -14.44 1.87 -2.25
N VAL A 98 -14.44 3.18 -2.02
CA VAL A 98 -13.23 4.01 -2.06
C VAL A 98 -13.19 5.06 -0.95
N ASP A 99 -12.05 5.16 -0.30
CA ASP A 99 -11.67 6.33 0.50
C ASP A 99 -10.73 7.20 -0.33
N ILE A 100 -11.11 8.45 -0.58
CA ILE A 100 -10.36 9.41 -1.40
C ILE A 100 -9.68 10.40 -0.47
N GLU A 101 -8.38 10.24 -0.23
CA GLU A 101 -7.58 11.21 0.50
C GLU A 101 -7.21 12.39 -0.42
N VAL A 102 -7.74 13.58 -0.13
CA VAL A 102 -7.41 14.80 -0.87
C VAL A 102 -6.15 15.44 -0.26
N LYS A 103 -5.05 15.47 -1.01
CA LYS A 103 -3.73 15.91 -0.51
C LYS A 103 -3.51 17.41 -0.52
N SER A 104 -4.22 18.13 -1.38
CA SER A 104 -4.06 19.58 -1.56
C SER A 104 -5.39 20.31 -1.63
N GLU A 105 -5.41 21.55 -1.13
CA GLU A 105 -6.57 22.45 -1.18
C GLU A 105 -7.16 22.55 -2.61
N MET A 106 -6.27 22.71 -3.60
CA MET A 106 -6.66 22.89 -5.00
C MET A 106 -7.36 21.67 -5.60
N ALA A 107 -7.18 20.48 -5.02
CA ALA A 107 -7.78 19.25 -5.50
C ALA A 107 -9.25 19.07 -5.05
N PHE A 108 -9.70 19.73 -3.97
CA PHE A 108 -11.04 19.52 -3.42
C PHE A 108 -12.16 19.77 -4.45
N ALA A 109 -12.21 20.96 -5.05
CA ALA A 109 -13.28 21.28 -6.01
C ALA A 109 -13.27 20.36 -7.25
N PRO A 110 -12.11 20.13 -7.92
CA PRO A 110 -12.00 19.16 -9.01
C PRO A 110 -12.43 17.74 -8.65
N VAL A 111 -12.12 17.26 -7.43
CA VAL A 111 -12.58 15.95 -6.96
C VAL A 111 -14.11 15.90 -6.94
N PHE A 112 -14.78 16.88 -6.31
CA PHE A 112 -16.25 16.91 -6.28
C PHE A 112 -16.89 17.05 -7.67
N ASP A 113 -16.24 17.73 -8.61
CA ASP A 113 -16.73 17.82 -9.99
C ASP A 113 -16.69 16.46 -10.69
N VAL A 114 -15.63 15.66 -10.45
CA VAL A 114 -15.57 14.27 -10.91
C VAL A 114 -16.65 13.42 -10.23
N LEU A 115 -16.82 13.51 -8.90
CA LEU A 115 -17.84 12.73 -8.18
C LEU A 115 -19.26 12.98 -8.71
N LYS A 116 -19.60 14.24 -9.01
CA LYS A 116 -20.90 14.60 -9.61
C LYS A 116 -21.05 14.06 -11.03
N LYS A 117 -19.97 14.10 -11.81
CA LYS A 117 -19.95 13.58 -13.19
C LYS A 117 -20.20 12.07 -13.25
N MET A 118 -19.75 11.32 -12.24
CA MET A 118 -19.94 9.87 -12.18
C MET A 118 -21.41 9.46 -12.09
N GLY A 119 -22.26 10.26 -11.42
CA GLY A 119 -23.69 9.96 -11.26
C GLY A 119 -23.93 8.57 -10.69
N ASP A 120 -24.79 7.78 -11.34
CA ASP A 120 -25.16 6.41 -10.93
C ASP A 120 -24.00 5.40 -10.99
N ARG A 121 -22.87 5.77 -11.60
CA ARG A 121 -21.65 4.94 -11.65
C ARG A 121 -20.67 5.26 -10.52
N LEU A 122 -21.08 6.06 -9.53
CA LEU A 122 -20.21 6.37 -8.41
C LEU A 122 -20.18 5.17 -7.43
N PRO A 123 -18.99 4.64 -7.07
CA PRO A 123 -18.88 3.65 -6.00
C PRO A 123 -19.23 4.25 -4.63
N GLU A 124 -19.40 3.41 -3.60
CA GLU A 124 -19.45 3.90 -2.22
C GLU A 124 -18.18 4.71 -1.92
N VAL A 125 -18.33 5.97 -1.49
CA VAL A 125 -17.22 6.91 -1.36
C VAL A 125 -17.18 7.57 0.02
N ILE A 126 -15.98 7.63 0.58
CA ILE A 126 -15.61 8.52 1.68
C ILE A 126 -14.55 9.49 1.13
N ILE A 127 -14.68 10.78 1.46
CA ILE A 127 -13.65 11.78 1.18
C ILE A 127 -12.94 12.09 2.49
N SER A 128 -11.63 11.89 2.52
CA SER A 128 -10.79 12.13 3.70
C SER A 128 -9.69 13.14 3.41
N SER A 129 -9.18 13.80 4.45
CA SER A 129 -8.00 14.68 4.32
C SER A 129 -7.46 15.11 5.69
N PHE A 130 -6.17 15.42 5.77
CA PHE A 130 -5.58 16.19 6.89
C PHE A 130 -5.95 17.68 6.86
N TRP A 131 -6.47 18.17 5.72
CA TRP A 131 -6.98 19.53 5.55
C TRP A 131 -8.37 19.66 6.18
N ASN A 132 -8.43 19.42 7.48
CA ASN A 132 -9.64 19.22 8.26
C ASN A 132 -10.66 20.38 8.21
N ASN A 133 -10.19 21.61 7.96
CA ASN A 133 -11.07 22.76 7.75
C ASN A 133 -11.89 22.60 6.45
N TYR A 134 -11.24 22.13 5.38
CA TYR A 134 -11.88 21.86 4.09
C TYR A 134 -12.83 20.67 4.17
N ILE A 135 -12.52 19.65 4.99
CA ILE A 135 -13.44 18.53 5.24
C ILE A 135 -14.74 19.01 5.90
N ARG A 136 -14.66 19.85 6.94
CA ARG A 136 -15.84 20.44 7.59
C ARG A 136 -16.64 21.34 6.65
N GLU A 137 -15.96 22.17 5.85
CA GLU A 137 -16.61 23.02 4.86
C GLU A 137 -17.28 22.22 3.75
N ALA A 138 -16.60 21.18 3.26
CA ALA A 138 -17.14 20.26 2.27
C ALA A 138 -18.36 19.53 2.82
N LYS A 139 -18.37 19.10 4.09
CA LYS A 139 -19.56 18.45 4.69
C LYS A 139 -20.78 19.37 4.68
N LYS A 140 -20.59 20.68 4.92
CA LYS A 140 -21.67 21.67 4.85
C LYS A 140 -22.16 21.89 3.42
N LYS A 141 -21.23 21.87 2.45
CA LYS A 141 -21.52 22.17 1.04
C LYS A 141 -22.08 20.97 0.27
N TYR A 142 -21.64 19.77 0.60
CA TYR A 142 -21.98 18.51 -0.06
C TYR A 142 -22.38 17.44 0.98
N PRO A 143 -23.51 17.64 1.69
CA PRO A 143 -23.93 16.77 2.78
C PRO A 143 -24.23 15.33 2.35
N GLU A 144 -24.45 15.09 1.05
CA GLU A 144 -24.70 13.78 0.43
C GLU A 144 -23.47 12.86 0.43
N TYR A 145 -22.25 13.42 0.50
CA TYR A 145 -21.03 12.62 0.56
C TYR A 145 -20.57 12.42 2.00
N GLN A 146 -19.94 11.27 2.24
CA GLN A 146 -19.36 10.94 3.53
C GLN A 146 -17.97 11.56 3.68
N MET A 147 -17.71 12.17 4.84
CA MET A 147 -16.51 12.94 5.11
C MET A 147 -15.72 12.35 6.28
N GLY A 148 -14.43 12.14 6.06
CA GLY A 148 -13.47 11.58 7.00
C GLY A 148 -12.46 12.62 7.50
N TYR A 149 -12.36 12.78 8.82
CA TYR A 149 -11.41 13.68 9.47
C TYR A 149 -10.12 12.91 9.84
N LEU A 150 -9.03 13.10 9.07
CA LEU A 150 -7.74 12.44 9.31
C LEU A 150 -6.91 13.19 10.34
N TYR A 151 -6.28 12.44 11.25
CA TYR A 151 -5.38 13.03 12.24
C TYR A 151 -4.34 12.05 12.80
N ASN A 152 -3.20 12.62 13.12
CA ASN A 152 -2.11 12.01 13.90
C ASN A 152 -1.90 12.73 15.24
N SER A 153 -2.88 13.50 15.68
CA SER A 153 -2.96 14.12 17.00
C SER A 153 -4.42 14.10 17.45
N ARG A 154 -4.66 13.49 18.60
CA ARG A 154 -6.03 13.25 19.09
C ARG A 154 -6.76 14.57 19.35
N PRO A 155 -7.96 14.79 18.77
CA PRO A 155 -8.79 15.92 19.14
C PRO A 155 -9.28 15.79 20.58
N ALA A 156 -9.46 16.92 21.26
CA ALA A 156 -9.82 16.94 22.68
C ALA A 156 -11.23 16.37 22.95
N ASP A 157 -12.15 16.49 21.99
CA ASP A 157 -13.54 16.05 22.13
C ASP A 157 -13.99 15.32 20.85
N LEU A 158 -14.08 13.99 20.94
CA LEU A 158 -14.50 13.15 19.81
C LEU A 158 -15.96 13.40 19.40
N GLU A 159 -16.84 13.66 20.37
CA GLU A 159 -18.27 13.83 20.11
C GLU A 159 -18.55 15.11 19.33
N SER A 160 -17.88 16.20 19.74
CA SER A 160 -17.97 17.47 19.05
C SER A 160 -17.52 17.34 17.59
N MET A 161 -16.42 16.63 17.32
CA MET A 161 -15.95 16.40 15.95
C MET A 161 -16.93 15.56 15.14
N LEU A 162 -17.50 14.50 15.72
CA LEU A 162 -18.48 13.64 15.07
C LEU A 162 -19.84 14.33 14.79
N LYS A 163 -20.04 15.58 15.25
CA LYS A 163 -21.18 16.42 14.83
C LYS A 163 -20.90 17.18 13.52
N GLU A 164 -19.64 17.31 13.14
CA GLU A 164 -19.22 18.09 11.95
C GLU A 164 -18.82 17.22 10.76
N VAL A 165 -18.50 15.94 10.99
CA VAL A 165 -18.05 14.97 9.97
C VAL A 165 -18.71 13.61 10.19
N ASP A 166 -18.62 12.71 9.21
CA ASP A 166 -19.21 11.37 9.30
C ASP A 166 -18.28 10.40 10.03
N PHE A 167 -16.97 10.44 9.74
CA PHE A 167 -15.96 9.53 10.27
C PHE A 167 -14.79 10.26 10.93
N LEU A 168 -14.28 9.70 12.02
CA LEU A 168 -12.97 10.04 12.58
C LEU A 168 -11.94 9.00 12.12
N MET A 169 -10.81 9.49 11.63
CA MET A 169 -9.77 8.67 11.03
C MET A 169 -8.43 8.88 11.77
N PRO A 170 -8.26 8.26 12.96
CA PRO A 170 -7.07 8.38 13.79
C PRO A 170 -5.90 7.55 13.26
N PHE A 171 -4.67 8.05 13.47
CA PHE A 171 -3.52 7.15 13.53
C PHE A 171 -3.76 6.09 14.60
N TYR A 172 -3.63 4.82 14.24
CA TYR A 172 -4.26 3.71 14.97
C TYR A 172 -3.83 3.57 16.45
N THR A 173 -2.66 4.10 16.82
CA THR A 173 -2.18 4.06 18.22
C THR A 173 -2.94 5.01 19.14
N TYR A 174 -3.70 5.97 18.60
CA TYR A 174 -4.54 6.88 19.40
C TYR A 174 -5.91 6.32 19.73
N VAL A 175 -6.29 5.16 19.19
CA VAL A 175 -7.59 4.55 19.46
C VAL A 175 -7.52 3.73 20.75
N ASP A 176 -8.19 4.25 21.77
CA ASP A 176 -8.39 3.64 23.08
C ASP A 176 -9.88 3.40 23.36
N GLU A 177 -10.20 3.05 24.61
CA GLU A 177 -11.55 2.67 25.04
C GLU A 177 -12.59 3.79 24.84
N GLU A 178 -12.19 5.07 24.80
CA GLU A 178 -13.15 6.18 24.61
C GLU A 178 -13.80 6.17 23.23
N TYR A 179 -13.14 5.54 22.26
CA TYR A 179 -13.66 5.38 20.90
C TYR A 179 -14.71 4.27 20.79
N GLU A 180 -14.86 3.38 21.79
CA GLU A 180 -15.79 2.23 21.70
C GLU A 180 -17.23 2.67 21.46
N LYS A 181 -17.66 3.76 22.11
CA LYS A 181 -19.00 4.35 21.94
C LYS A 181 -19.28 4.90 20.53
N TYR A 182 -18.24 5.08 19.71
CA TYR A 182 -18.33 5.63 18.35
C TYR A 182 -17.76 4.68 17.31
N ALA A 183 -17.50 3.41 17.66
CA ALA A 183 -16.69 2.49 16.86
C ALA A 183 -17.18 2.40 15.40
N ASP A 184 -18.50 2.36 15.19
CA ASP A 184 -19.15 2.34 13.87
C ASP A 184 -18.90 3.59 13.00
N ARG A 185 -18.18 4.58 13.52
CA ARG A 185 -17.77 5.82 12.85
C ARG A 185 -16.25 6.07 12.92
N ILE A 186 -15.46 5.07 13.31
CA ILE A 186 -14.00 5.14 13.39
C ILE A 186 -13.33 4.33 12.28
N ILE A 187 -12.32 4.91 11.64
CA ILE A 187 -11.49 4.27 10.62
C ILE A 187 -10.00 4.50 10.96
N PRO A 188 -9.37 3.65 11.78
CA PRO A 188 -7.96 3.82 12.11
C PRO A 188 -7.04 3.49 10.94
N TRP A 189 -5.89 4.17 10.88
CA TRP A 189 -4.90 4.02 9.80
C TRP A 189 -3.45 4.17 10.28
N PRO A 190 -2.47 3.66 9.50
CA PRO A 190 -2.57 2.32 8.92
C PRO A 190 -2.56 1.26 10.05
N VAL A 191 -3.24 0.13 9.87
CA VAL A 191 -3.33 -0.94 10.87
C VAL A 191 -2.72 -2.23 10.35
N ASP A 192 -1.41 -2.40 10.56
CA ASP A 192 -0.67 -3.57 10.06
C ASP A 192 -0.19 -4.52 11.18
N ASP A 193 -0.45 -4.19 12.45
CA ASP A 193 -0.22 -5.11 13.58
C ASP A 193 -1.43 -6.06 13.73
N PRO A 194 -1.28 -7.37 13.53
CA PRO A 194 -2.40 -8.32 13.66
C PRO A 194 -3.10 -8.28 15.02
N ARG A 195 -2.39 -7.89 16.09
CA ARG A 195 -2.99 -7.71 17.42
C ARG A 195 -3.90 -6.48 17.46
N ALA A 196 -3.49 -5.39 16.80
CA ALA A 196 -4.32 -4.19 16.67
C ALA A 196 -5.54 -4.48 15.78
N ILE A 197 -5.37 -5.24 14.69
CA ILE A 197 -6.48 -5.71 13.86
C ILE A 197 -7.48 -6.50 14.70
N ALA A 198 -7.03 -7.51 15.46
CA ALA A 198 -7.90 -8.32 16.31
C ALA A 198 -8.65 -7.47 17.35
N ARG A 199 -7.97 -6.48 17.94
CA ARG A 199 -8.60 -5.51 18.85
C ARG A 199 -9.71 -4.72 18.15
N PHE A 200 -9.47 -4.20 16.94
CA PHE A 200 -10.45 -3.41 16.20
C PHE A 200 -11.62 -4.24 15.64
N VAL A 201 -11.38 -5.51 15.31
CA VAL A 201 -12.45 -6.48 15.03
C VAL A 201 -13.39 -6.59 16.24
N LYS A 202 -12.83 -6.79 17.44
CA LYS A 202 -13.61 -6.90 18.68
C LYS A 202 -14.33 -5.60 19.03
N MET A 203 -13.66 -4.46 18.85
CA MET A 203 -14.20 -3.12 19.10
C MET A 203 -15.36 -2.78 18.15
N GLY A 204 -15.43 -3.41 16.98
CA GLY A 204 -16.49 -3.17 16.02
C GLY A 204 -16.30 -1.88 15.23
N VAL A 205 -15.05 -1.45 14.98
CA VAL A 205 -14.81 -0.23 14.19
C VAL A 205 -15.42 -0.35 12.78
N PHE A 206 -15.79 0.79 12.17
CA PHE A 206 -16.40 0.81 10.83
C PHE A 206 -15.54 0.06 9.81
N ALA A 207 -14.28 0.46 9.72
CA ALA A 207 -13.28 -0.09 8.81
C ALA A 207 -11.88 0.09 9.38
N ILE A 208 -10.89 -0.54 8.79
CA ILE A 208 -9.46 -0.23 9.00
C ILE A 208 -8.80 0.03 7.65
N ILE A 209 -7.82 0.94 7.61
CA ILE A 209 -6.92 1.11 6.46
C ILE A 209 -5.65 0.30 6.74
N THR A 210 -5.22 -0.56 5.82
CA THR A 210 -4.07 -1.46 6.03
C THR A 210 -3.28 -1.73 4.75
N ASP A 211 -1.98 -1.91 4.90
CA ASP A 211 -1.05 -2.35 3.85
C ASP A 211 -1.15 -3.85 3.55
N ILE A 212 -1.80 -4.63 4.43
CA ILE A 212 -1.87 -6.10 4.43
C ILE A 212 -3.30 -6.67 4.44
N PRO A 213 -4.11 -6.43 3.39
CA PRO A 213 -5.53 -6.83 3.39
C PRO A 213 -5.81 -8.31 3.67
N ASP A 214 -4.94 -9.21 3.22
CA ASP A 214 -5.05 -10.65 3.45
C ASP A 214 -4.87 -11.04 4.92
N VAL A 215 -3.88 -10.45 5.58
CA VAL A 215 -3.66 -10.64 7.01
C VAL A 215 -4.86 -10.09 7.79
N ALA A 216 -5.37 -8.92 7.40
CA ALA A 216 -6.57 -8.36 8.00
C ALA A 216 -7.80 -9.27 7.81
N ALA A 217 -7.97 -9.85 6.62
CA ALA A 217 -9.05 -10.78 6.31
C ALA A 217 -8.95 -12.06 7.15
N ASP A 218 -7.76 -12.64 7.29
CA ASP A 218 -7.51 -13.81 8.12
C ASP A 218 -7.85 -13.53 9.60
N VAL A 219 -7.34 -12.44 10.16
CA VAL A 219 -7.61 -12.06 11.56
C VAL A 219 -9.10 -11.79 11.78
N ARG A 220 -9.76 -11.09 10.85
CA ARG A 220 -11.21 -10.83 10.90
C ARG A 220 -12.03 -12.12 10.86
N ALA A 221 -11.56 -13.15 10.16
CA ALA A 221 -12.18 -14.48 10.12
C ALA A 221 -11.88 -15.34 11.37
N GLY A 222 -11.05 -14.85 12.30
CA GLY A 222 -10.64 -15.59 13.50
C GLY A 222 -9.48 -16.56 13.27
N ASN A 223 -8.79 -16.46 12.13
CA ASN A 223 -7.63 -17.30 11.81
C ASN A 223 -6.34 -16.76 12.44
N ILE A 224 -5.36 -17.64 12.63
CA ILE A 224 -4.00 -17.24 13.01
C ILE A 224 -3.32 -16.63 11.77
N PRO A 225 -2.87 -15.36 11.82
CA PRO A 225 -2.26 -14.69 10.67
C PRO A 225 -0.91 -15.34 10.30
N ASP A 226 -0.72 -15.64 9.02
CA ASP A 226 0.54 -16.17 8.49
C ASP A 226 1.31 -15.08 7.72
N MET A 227 2.11 -14.31 8.45
CA MET A 227 2.96 -13.25 7.88
C MET A 227 3.99 -13.79 6.87
N SER A 228 4.32 -15.08 6.90
CA SER A 228 5.25 -15.66 5.93
C SER A 228 4.65 -15.65 4.53
N LYS A 229 3.35 -15.96 4.39
CA LYS A 229 2.66 -15.92 3.09
C LYS A 229 2.58 -14.52 2.51
N ALA A 230 2.23 -13.54 3.35
CA ALA A 230 2.23 -12.12 3.01
C ALA A 230 3.59 -11.71 2.41
N ILE A 231 4.66 -11.92 3.16
CA ILE A 231 6.03 -11.62 2.73
C ILE A 231 6.38 -12.34 1.43
N MET A 232 6.00 -13.61 1.28
CA MET A 232 6.28 -14.36 0.06
C MET A 232 5.48 -13.84 -1.14
N ARG A 233 4.29 -13.26 -0.96
CA ARG A 233 3.58 -12.54 -2.02
C ARG A 233 4.35 -11.30 -2.45
N ALA A 234 4.86 -10.54 -1.49
CA ALA A 234 5.68 -9.34 -1.70
C ALA A 234 7.09 -9.61 -2.26
N ILE A 235 7.53 -10.87 -2.32
CA ILE A 235 8.94 -11.18 -2.61
C ILE A 235 9.46 -10.60 -3.92
N HIS A 236 8.59 -10.46 -4.93
CA HIS A 236 8.95 -9.90 -6.23
C HIS A 236 9.16 -8.37 -6.20
N LEU A 237 8.64 -7.69 -5.17
CA LEU A 237 8.88 -6.28 -4.91
C LEU A 237 10.18 -6.04 -4.15
N ILE A 238 10.74 -7.08 -3.54
CA ILE A 238 12.03 -7.04 -2.86
C ILE A 238 13.13 -7.66 -3.73
N ILE A 239 12.81 -8.67 -4.53
CA ILE A 239 13.74 -9.47 -5.33
C ILE A 239 13.36 -9.38 -6.81
N ASP A 240 14.32 -8.95 -7.63
CA ASP A 240 14.23 -9.04 -9.08
C ASP A 240 14.34 -10.51 -9.50
N LEU A 241 13.19 -11.18 -9.57
CA LEU A 241 13.08 -12.59 -9.95
C LEU A 241 13.67 -12.88 -11.33
N SER A 242 13.78 -11.89 -12.23
CA SER A 242 14.40 -12.07 -13.54
C SER A 242 15.93 -12.18 -13.48
N SER A 243 16.52 -11.67 -12.40
CA SER A 243 17.96 -11.71 -12.16
C SER A 243 18.45 -12.96 -11.45
N VAL A 244 17.54 -13.81 -10.95
CA VAL A 244 17.87 -15.00 -10.17
C VAL A 244 18.67 -16.00 -11.02
N LYS A 245 19.87 -16.33 -10.53
CA LYS A 245 20.81 -17.28 -11.14
C LYS A 245 21.33 -18.23 -10.07
N ARG A 246 21.15 -19.53 -10.29
CA ARG A 246 21.85 -20.60 -9.56
C ARG A 246 23.04 -21.08 -10.39
N LYS A 247 24.18 -21.32 -9.74
CA LYS A 247 25.40 -21.84 -10.36
C LYS A 247 26.08 -22.81 -9.40
N GLU A 248 26.36 -24.00 -9.88
CA GLU A 248 27.29 -24.92 -9.24
C GLU A 248 28.66 -24.80 -9.92
N LYS A 249 29.70 -24.47 -9.14
CA LYS A 249 31.08 -24.41 -9.62
C LYS A 249 32.04 -24.72 -8.48
N ASP A 250 33.07 -25.52 -8.75
CA ASP A 250 34.14 -25.85 -7.78
C ASP A 250 33.59 -26.43 -6.46
N GLY A 251 32.55 -27.27 -6.55
CA GLY A 251 31.87 -27.87 -5.38
C GLY A 251 30.97 -26.90 -4.60
N LYS A 252 30.78 -25.67 -5.08
CA LYS A 252 29.94 -24.65 -4.43
C LYS A 252 28.67 -24.43 -5.21
N ASP A 253 27.53 -24.61 -4.55
CA ASP A 253 26.22 -24.19 -5.06
C ASP A 253 25.96 -22.74 -4.65
N THR A 254 25.78 -21.87 -5.64
CA THR A 254 25.61 -20.44 -5.42
C THR A 254 24.35 -19.91 -6.06
N VAL A 255 23.58 -19.12 -5.32
CA VAL A 255 22.39 -18.43 -5.82
C VAL A 255 22.63 -16.93 -5.76
N SER A 256 22.38 -16.20 -6.83
CA SER A 256 22.51 -14.74 -6.85
C SER A 256 21.29 -14.08 -7.47
N PHE A 257 20.96 -12.90 -6.97
CA PHE A 257 19.85 -12.08 -7.43
C PHE A 257 20.08 -10.62 -7.04
N TYR A 258 19.36 -9.71 -7.68
CA TYR A 258 19.25 -8.34 -7.21
C TYR A 258 18.08 -8.23 -6.25
N MET A 259 18.29 -7.58 -5.12
CA MET A 259 17.21 -6.98 -4.35
C MET A 259 16.99 -5.56 -4.84
N HIS A 260 15.73 -5.15 -4.91
CA HIS A 260 15.30 -3.80 -5.23
C HIS A 260 14.26 -3.43 -4.18
N ASN A 261 14.43 -2.35 -3.42
CA ASN A 261 13.35 -1.93 -2.52
C ASN A 261 12.33 -1.09 -3.30
N ARG A 262 11.14 -1.66 -3.49
CA ARG A 262 10.02 -1.05 -4.20
C ARG A 262 8.81 -0.76 -3.32
N LEU A 263 8.93 -1.02 -2.03
CA LEU A 263 7.81 -0.97 -1.09
C LEU A 263 7.81 0.38 -0.40
N ILE A 264 8.61 0.55 0.64
CA ILE A 264 8.74 1.75 1.50
C ILE A 264 10.14 1.64 2.15
N PRO A 265 10.76 2.70 2.72
CA PRO A 265 12.02 2.50 3.46
C PRO A 265 11.85 1.51 4.62
N PHE A 266 12.36 0.28 4.48
CA PHE A 266 12.48 -0.63 5.61
C PHE A 266 13.89 -0.53 6.20
N LEU A 267 13.96 -0.20 7.48
CA LEU A 267 15.20 -0.22 8.25
C LEU A 267 15.55 -1.68 8.54
N ILE A 268 16.61 -2.20 7.95
CA ILE A 268 17.11 -3.54 8.24
C ILE A 268 18.04 -3.44 9.44
N ARG A 269 17.59 -3.93 10.59
CA ARG A 269 18.37 -3.96 11.82
C ARG A 269 19.49 -4.99 11.73
N SER A 270 19.17 -6.15 11.21
CA SER A 270 20.13 -7.24 11.03
C SER A 270 19.69 -8.18 9.90
N ALA A 271 20.65 -8.94 9.37
CA ALA A 271 20.36 -10.04 8.47
C ALA A 271 21.21 -11.25 8.85
N CYS A 272 20.62 -12.44 8.86
CA CYS A 272 21.33 -13.69 9.09
C CYS A 272 20.95 -14.75 8.05
N GLY A 273 21.83 -15.72 7.85
CA GLY A 273 21.62 -16.85 6.95
C GLY A 273 21.39 -18.13 7.76
N GLN A 274 20.41 -18.92 7.35
CA GLN A 274 20.28 -20.32 7.74
C GLN A 274 20.62 -21.18 6.52
N ASP A 275 21.52 -22.14 6.69
CA ASP A 275 21.97 -23.03 5.61
C ASP A 275 22.51 -22.29 4.38
N VAL A 276 22.95 -21.03 4.56
CA VAL A 276 23.56 -20.19 3.54
C VAL A 276 24.68 -19.33 4.11
N VAL A 277 25.73 -19.10 3.31
CA VAL A 277 26.68 -18.00 3.55
C VAL A 277 26.28 -16.82 2.67
N VAL A 278 25.82 -15.74 3.31
CA VAL A 278 25.32 -14.55 2.63
C VAL A 278 26.48 -13.61 2.26
N LYS A 279 26.64 -13.31 0.98
CA LYS A 279 27.61 -12.35 0.43
C LYS A 279 26.86 -11.25 -0.33
N THR A 280 26.94 -10.01 0.15
CA THR A 280 26.27 -8.85 -0.48
C THR A 280 27.28 -7.86 -1.04
N LYS A 281 26.92 -7.21 -2.17
CA LYS A 281 27.70 -6.11 -2.75
C LYS A 281 26.76 -4.98 -3.20
N PRO A 282 26.75 -3.81 -2.52
CA PRO A 282 27.51 -3.47 -1.29
C PRO A 282 27.08 -4.33 -0.07
N LYS A 283 27.81 -4.21 1.06
CA LYS A 283 27.39 -4.83 2.34
C LYS A 283 25.95 -4.43 2.67
N LEU A 284 25.22 -5.31 3.34
CA LEU A 284 23.79 -5.12 3.61
C LEU A 284 23.61 -3.83 4.46
N PRO A 285 22.92 -2.80 3.94
CA PRO A 285 22.84 -1.51 4.61
C PRO A 285 21.86 -1.59 5.78
N THR A 286 22.07 -0.76 6.79
CA THR A 286 21.10 -0.55 7.87
C THR A 286 19.78 0.07 7.39
N LYS A 287 19.77 0.66 6.18
CA LYS A 287 18.59 1.21 5.53
C LYS A 287 18.63 0.89 4.04
N LEU A 288 17.64 0.13 3.55
CA LEU A 288 17.41 -0.05 2.12
C LEU A 288 16.34 0.97 1.71
N ARG A 289 16.72 2.03 0.99
CA ARG A 289 15.81 3.10 0.56
C ARG A 289 15.04 2.66 -0.68
N TYR A 290 13.89 3.30 -0.92
CA TYR A 290 13.16 3.11 -2.16
C TYR A 290 14.09 3.36 -3.37
N GLY A 291 14.06 2.47 -4.35
CA GLY A 291 14.91 2.54 -5.56
C GLY A 291 16.32 1.95 -5.38
N ASP A 292 16.75 1.65 -4.14
CA ASP A 292 18.05 1.02 -3.92
C ASP A 292 18.08 -0.38 -4.55
N ARG A 293 19.11 -0.62 -5.35
CA ARG A 293 19.35 -1.92 -5.98
C ARG A 293 20.68 -2.50 -5.52
N MET A 294 20.65 -3.71 -4.98
CA MET A 294 21.84 -4.40 -4.49
C MET A 294 21.93 -5.83 -4.98
N LYS A 295 23.16 -6.33 -5.15
CA LYS A 295 23.37 -7.73 -5.52
C LYS A 295 23.57 -8.57 -4.26
N VAL A 296 22.75 -9.60 -4.12
CA VAL A 296 22.90 -10.66 -3.11
C VAL A 296 23.44 -11.91 -3.81
N SER A 297 24.39 -12.57 -3.17
CA SER A 297 24.93 -13.86 -3.57
C SER A 297 25.00 -14.76 -2.34
N LEU A 298 24.44 -15.95 -2.44
CA LEU A 298 24.33 -16.94 -1.38
C LEU A 298 25.14 -18.14 -1.80
N GLU A 299 25.93 -18.70 -0.89
CA GLU A 299 26.54 -20.02 -1.03
C GLU A 299 25.70 -20.97 -0.18
N ILE A 300 25.02 -21.92 -0.84
CA ILE A 300 24.11 -22.88 -0.21
C ILE A 300 24.96 -23.95 0.49
N VAL A 301 24.70 -24.16 1.78
CA VAL A 301 25.45 -25.13 2.61
C VAL A 301 24.56 -26.21 3.23
N GLY A 302 23.24 -26.09 3.13
CA GLY A 302 22.29 -27.06 3.66
C GLY A 302 20.98 -27.12 2.86
N PRO A 303 20.04 -28.00 3.26
CA PRO A 303 18.85 -28.32 2.46
C PRO A 303 17.74 -27.27 2.55
N ASN A 304 17.74 -26.42 3.59
CA ASN A 304 16.69 -25.42 3.82
C ASN A 304 17.25 -23.99 3.83
N PRO A 305 17.89 -23.54 2.72
CA PRO A 305 18.53 -22.24 2.66
C PRO A 305 17.54 -21.09 2.82
N ALA A 306 17.81 -20.19 3.78
CA ALA A 306 17.00 -19.01 4.03
C ALA A 306 17.83 -17.80 4.45
N ILE A 307 17.36 -16.61 4.07
CA ILE A 307 17.83 -15.33 4.62
C ILE A 307 16.76 -14.80 5.56
N TYR A 308 17.16 -14.37 6.75
CA TYR A 308 16.30 -13.61 7.64
C TYR A 308 16.70 -12.15 7.62
N LEU A 309 15.73 -11.25 7.46
CA LEU A 309 15.91 -9.81 7.57
C LEU A 309 15.09 -9.32 8.75
N ASP A 310 15.75 -8.82 9.79
CA ASP A 310 15.07 -8.17 10.90
C ASP A 310 14.79 -6.71 10.51
N THR A 311 13.51 -6.35 10.42
CA THR A 311 13.08 -5.02 10.00
C THR A 311 12.29 -4.32 11.09
N THR A 312 12.41 -2.99 11.16
CA THR A 312 11.64 -2.21 12.13
C THR A 312 10.13 -2.23 11.86
N SER A 313 9.70 -2.36 10.60
CA SER A 313 8.29 -2.17 10.20
C SER A 313 7.52 -3.47 10.05
N LEU A 314 8.15 -4.53 9.53
CA LEU A 314 7.51 -5.82 9.24
C LEU A 314 7.96 -6.93 10.20
N GLY A 315 8.84 -6.60 11.15
CA GLY A 315 9.49 -7.58 12.03
C GLY A 315 10.46 -8.47 11.26
N LEU A 316 10.54 -9.74 11.68
CA LEU A 316 11.45 -10.73 11.11
C LEU A 316 10.88 -11.30 9.79
N ILE A 317 11.57 -11.02 8.70
CA ILE A 317 11.22 -11.49 7.37
C ILE A 317 12.07 -12.71 7.03
N LYS A 318 11.43 -13.85 6.73
CA LYS A 318 12.11 -15.03 6.19
C LYS A 318 11.99 -15.08 4.67
N LEU A 319 13.12 -15.13 3.99
CA LEU A 319 13.22 -15.35 2.55
C LEU A 319 13.71 -16.77 2.29
N ASP A 320 12.79 -17.66 1.93
CA ASP A 320 13.12 -19.04 1.55
C ASP A 320 13.73 -19.08 0.15
N VAL A 321 14.98 -19.54 0.05
CA VAL A 321 15.73 -19.54 -1.21
C VAL A 321 15.17 -20.55 -2.21
N ASN A 322 14.62 -21.68 -1.74
CA ASN A 322 14.00 -22.67 -2.61
C ASN A 322 12.73 -22.10 -3.27
N GLU A 323 11.92 -21.38 -2.50
CA GLU A 323 10.73 -20.71 -3.04
C GLU A 323 11.09 -19.55 -3.98
N ILE A 324 12.16 -18.79 -3.72
CA ILE A 324 12.69 -17.78 -4.66
C ILE A 324 13.04 -18.43 -6.00
N LEU A 325 13.78 -19.54 -5.98
CA LEU A 325 14.20 -20.27 -7.19
C LEU A 325 12.98 -20.76 -7.97
N LYS A 326 12.00 -21.36 -7.27
CA LYS A 326 10.75 -21.83 -7.87
C LYS A 326 9.99 -20.70 -8.56
N ARG A 327 9.81 -19.55 -7.90
CA ARG A 327 9.11 -18.40 -8.49
C ARG A 327 9.85 -17.80 -9.68
N ALA A 328 11.18 -17.77 -9.65
CA ALA A 328 11.99 -17.34 -10.78
C ALA A 328 11.82 -18.27 -12.00
N GLU A 329 11.76 -19.58 -11.77
CA GLU A 329 11.47 -20.60 -12.79
C GLU A 329 10.08 -20.40 -13.41
N GLU A 330 9.05 -20.22 -12.57
CA GLU A 330 7.66 -19.96 -13.01
C GLU A 330 7.56 -18.69 -13.86
N ARG A 331 8.22 -17.60 -13.45
CA ARG A 331 8.28 -16.35 -14.22
C ARG A 331 8.92 -16.54 -15.59
N LYS A 332 10.03 -17.30 -15.67
CA LYS A 332 10.68 -17.63 -16.95
C LYS A 332 9.75 -18.43 -17.87
N LYS A 333 8.98 -19.37 -17.32
CA LYS A 333 7.99 -20.15 -18.09
C LYS A 333 6.85 -19.29 -18.63
N ARG A 334 6.31 -18.35 -17.83
CA ARG A 334 5.26 -17.41 -18.28
C ARG A 334 5.73 -16.52 -19.43
N ARG A 335 6.95 -15.97 -19.35
CA ARG A 335 7.53 -15.13 -20.41
C ARG A 335 7.80 -15.85 -21.74
N LYS A 336 7.85 -17.18 -21.76
CA LYS A 336 8.01 -17.96 -23.01
C LYS A 336 6.67 -18.28 -23.69
N LYS A 337 5.54 -18.05 -23.00
CA LYS A 337 4.18 -18.31 -23.49
C LYS A 337 3.49 -17.06 -24.06
N VAL A 338 4.09 -15.88 -23.83
CA VAL A 338 3.73 -14.58 -24.40
C VAL A 338 4.76 -14.28 -25.47
#